data_AF-A0A9Q0G562-F1
#
_entry.id   AF-A0A9Q0G562-F1
#
_cell.length_a   1.000
_cell.length_b   1.000
_cell.length_c   1.000
_cell.angle_alpha   90.00
_cell.angle_beta   90.00
_cell.angle_gamma   90.00
#
_symmetry.space_group_name_H-M   'P 1'
#
loop_
_entity.id
_entity.type
_entity.pdbx_description
1 polymer ?
#
loop_
_entity_poly.entity_id
_entity_poly.type
_entity_poly.pdbx_seq_one_letter_code
_entity_poly.pdbx_strand_id
1 'polypeptide(L)'
;MGNQLYLLGGTTRNKKDLKEVTRTVRALDLTRSTATESSSNGGGNYTRGWQRKPLMIVPRRRSQAIVLGGKLYVFGGVGVDDDDAPWAEVYDPISNTWEALPQPPEGFGYGFLSASLKDDNDEEKGSVVLFQHGKVMEYHVANKCWSMTELPDSVYHAINDDKILHGPTVAIGRMFYWFCMVTCRLHGLHLDTHILHTSDVMIDIPSILCGCDYKPMLGYLGGHKFFLLHEDYDRYKTRKRTGTTLIHCLKFSVDLVARKKWLDVSLESSQSFVIKAPYMMNDCFVM
;
A
#
# COMPACT_ATOMS: atom_id res chain seq x y z
N MET A 1 10.99 -6.20 -4.49
CA MET A 1 11.54 -6.80 -5.74
C MET A 1 12.72 -7.67 -5.40
N GLY A 2 12.61 -8.99 -5.60
CA GLY A 2 13.54 -9.91 -4.94
C GLY A 2 13.53 -9.66 -3.42
N ASN A 3 14.67 -9.80 -2.75
CA ASN A 3 14.78 -9.55 -1.30
C ASN A 3 15.09 -8.08 -0.95
N GLN A 4 14.50 -7.12 -1.68
CA GLN A 4 14.72 -5.69 -1.44
C GLN A 4 13.44 -4.95 -1.05
N LEU A 5 13.53 -4.16 0.01
CA LEU A 5 12.49 -3.26 0.50
C LEU A 5 12.73 -1.85 -0.04
N TYR A 6 11.70 -1.23 -0.63
CA TYR A 6 11.80 0.11 -1.20
C TYR A 6 11.09 1.16 -0.33
N LEU A 7 11.67 2.36 -0.27
CA LEU A 7 11.14 3.56 0.37
C LEU A 7 11.08 4.68 -0.67
N LEU A 8 9.90 5.24 -0.90
CA LEU A 8 9.62 6.16 -2.00
C LEU A 8 9.01 7.48 -1.52
N GLY A 9 9.57 8.60 -1.98
CA GLY A 9 9.01 9.92 -1.78
C GLY A 9 8.85 10.31 -0.30
N GLY A 10 7.72 10.91 0.02
CA GLY A 10 7.35 11.36 1.36
C GLY A 10 7.57 12.86 1.56
N THR A 11 7.54 13.30 2.82
CA THR A 11 7.82 14.69 3.20
C THR A 11 9.11 14.79 3.99
N THR A 12 9.98 15.68 3.56
CA THR A 12 11.23 16.03 4.24
C THR A 12 11.17 17.47 4.74
N ARG A 13 12.21 17.91 5.45
CA ARG A 13 12.39 19.32 5.85
C ARG A 13 13.60 19.87 5.10
N ASN A 14 13.43 21.03 4.49
CA ASN A 14 14.51 21.72 3.79
C ASN A 14 15.43 22.48 4.77
N LYS A 15 16.47 23.15 4.25
CA LYS A 15 17.43 23.91 5.08
C LYS A 15 16.79 25.06 5.90
N LYS A 16 15.58 25.49 5.53
CA LYS A 16 14.79 26.52 6.23
C LYS A 16 13.72 25.90 7.14
N ASP A 17 13.80 24.60 7.39
CA ASP A 17 12.87 23.81 8.20
C ASP A 17 11.42 23.75 7.66
N LEU A 18 11.23 24.07 6.39
CA LEU A 18 9.93 23.97 5.72
C LEU A 18 9.70 22.55 5.18
N LYS A 19 8.46 22.07 5.24
CA LYS A 19 8.07 20.78 4.69
C LYS A 19 8.17 20.80 3.16
N GLU A 20 8.85 19.81 2.60
CA GLU A 20 9.04 19.66 1.16
C GLU A 20 8.73 18.22 0.74
N VAL A 21 7.99 18.05 -0.35
CA VAL A 21 7.72 16.73 -0.93
C VAL A 21 8.94 16.29 -1.73
N THR A 22 9.36 15.04 -1.57
CA THR A 22 10.62 14.56 -2.13
C THR A 22 10.41 13.53 -3.25
N ARG A 23 11.40 13.43 -4.13
CA ARG A 23 11.53 12.40 -5.18
C ARG A 23 12.47 11.25 -4.79
N THR A 24 12.87 11.18 -3.52
CA THR A 24 13.90 10.24 -3.08
C THR A 24 13.42 8.80 -3.10
N VAL A 25 14.32 7.92 -3.54
CA VAL A 25 14.10 6.48 -3.59
C VAL A 25 15.25 5.80 -2.86
N ARG A 26 14.94 4.91 -1.92
CA ARG A 26 15.93 4.09 -1.23
C ARG A 26 15.51 2.62 -1.26
N ALA A 27 16.50 1.74 -1.32
CA ALA A 27 16.29 0.30 -1.25
C ALA A 27 17.14 -0.32 -0.13
N LEU A 28 16.57 -1.27 0.61
CA LEU A 28 17.26 -2.05 1.64
C LEU A 28 17.29 -3.52 1.20
N ASP A 29 18.48 -4.10 1.16
CA ASP A 29 18.67 -5.52 0.88
C ASP A 29 18.47 -6.34 2.16
N LEU A 30 17.41 -7.14 2.19
CA LEU A 30 17.01 -7.95 3.33
C LEU A 30 17.90 -9.19 3.53
N THR A 31 18.69 -9.61 2.53
CA THR A 31 19.61 -10.75 2.66
C THR A 31 20.88 -10.42 3.42
N ARG A 32 21.25 -9.14 3.50
CA ARG A 32 22.49 -8.68 4.16
C ARG A 32 22.32 -8.41 5.66
N SER A 33 21.16 -8.76 6.23
CA SER A 33 20.79 -8.43 7.61
C SER A 33 21.49 -9.25 8.71
N THR A 34 22.37 -10.20 8.40
CA THR A 34 23.04 -11.04 9.41
C THR A 34 24.49 -10.67 9.72
N ALA A 35 25.01 -9.53 9.24
CA ALA A 35 26.39 -9.14 9.52
C ALA A 35 26.51 -8.04 10.59
N THR A 36 26.89 -8.48 11.79
CA THR A 36 27.68 -7.79 12.85
C THR A 36 26.96 -6.83 13.80
N GLU A 37 26.64 -7.38 14.98
CA GLU A 37 26.76 -6.65 16.24
C GLU A 37 28.22 -6.25 16.48
N SER A 38 28.39 -5.00 16.90
CA SER A 38 29.49 -4.38 17.67
C SER A 38 30.01 -3.10 17.03
N SER A 39 29.55 -1.97 17.57
CA SER A 39 30.40 -0.81 17.90
C SER A 39 29.54 0.22 18.63
N SER A 40 29.77 0.30 19.94
CA SER A 40 29.48 1.45 20.77
C SER A 40 30.17 2.70 20.21
N ASN A 41 29.39 3.72 19.82
CA ASN A 41 29.58 5.13 20.21
C ASN A 41 28.56 6.03 19.51
N GLY A 42 28.09 7.02 20.28
CA GLY A 42 26.96 7.89 19.94
C GLY A 42 27.13 8.67 18.63
N GLY A 43 26.00 8.85 17.95
CA GLY A 43 25.89 9.51 16.64
C GLY A 43 25.33 8.56 15.58
N GLY A 44 24.18 7.95 15.83
CA GLY A 44 23.60 6.90 14.98
C GLY A 44 23.34 7.37 13.55
N ASN A 45 24.17 6.92 12.61
CA ASN A 45 23.95 7.08 11.19
C ASN A 45 23.01 5.95 10.74
N TYR A 46 21.69 6.17 10.87
CA TYR A 46 20.62 5.19 10.59
C TYR A 46 20.49 4.77 9.11
N THR A 47 21.49 5.08 8.29
CA THR A 47 21.54 4.80 6.84
C THR A 47 22.34 3.54 6.50
N ARG A 48 22.92 2.86 7.48
CA ARG A 48 23.72 1.64 7.26
C ARG A 48 22.79 0.54 6.72
N GLY A 49 22.85 0.28 5.40
CA GLY A 49 22.06 -0.74 4.71
C GLY A 49 21.14 -0.20 3.59
N TRP A 50 20.70 1.06 3.68
CA TRP A 50 19.86 1.67 2.65
C TRP A 50 20.71 2.23 1.50
N GLN A 51 20.46 1.73 0.29
CA GLN A 51 21.09 2.19 -0.95
C GLN A 51 20.24 3.27 -1.61
N ARG A 52 20.90 4.30 -2.15
CA ARG A 52 20.23 5.30 -2.99
C ARG A 52 19.92 4.70 -4.35
N LYS A 53 18.71 4.95 -4.83
CA LYS A 53 18.26 4.60 -6.18
C LYS A 53 18.01 5.88 -6.99
N PRO A 54 17.86 5.79 -8.33
CA PRO A 54 17.47 6.92 -9.15
C PRO A 54 16.23 7.60 -8.60
N LEU A 55 16.23 8.93 -8.65
CA LEU A 55 15.14 9.75 -8.15
C LEU A 55 13.92 9.58 -9.07
N MET A 56 12.71 9.59 -8.48
CA MET A 56 11.47 9.67 -9.25
C MET A 56 11.47 10.92 -10.15
N ILE A 57 10.68 10.86 -11.22
CA ILE A 57 10.48 11.96 -12.17
C ILE A 57 9.89 13.16 -11.42
N VAL A 58 8.89 12.92 -10.56
CA VAL A 58 8.22 13.96 -9.77
C VAL A 58 8.24 13.68 -8.26
N PRO A 59 8.20 14.72 -7.42
CA PRO A 59 8.08 14.54 -5.98
C PRO A 59 6.68 14.03 -5.61
N ARG A 60 6.63 12.99 -4.76
CA ARG A 60 5.37 12.35 -4.34
C ARG A 60 5.24 12.22 -2.83
N ARG A 61 4.04 12.44 -2.31
CA ARG A 61 3.59 12.09 -0.97
C ARG A 61 2.22 11.41 -1.06
N ARG A 62 1.97 10.39 -0.25
CA ARG A 62 0.71 9.61 -0.28
C ARG A 62 0.45 8.95 -1.65
N SER A 63 1.52 8.62 -2.39
CA SER A 63 1.43 7.79 -3.59
C SER A 63 1.13 6.34 -3.21
N GLN A 64 0.64 5.56 -4.15
CA GLN A 64 0.59 4.11 -4.04
C GLN A 64 1.69 3.50 -4.87
N ALA A 65 2.34 2.48 -4.35
CA ALA A 65 3.41 1.80 -5.05
C ALA A 65 3.18 0.29 -5.06
N ILE A 66 3.47 -0.34 -6.19
CA ILE A 66 3.18 -1.75 -6.42
C ILE A 66 4.26 -2.39 -7.29
N VAL A 67 4.63 -3.63 -6.97
CA VAL A 67 5.60 -4.40 -7.76
C VAL A 67 4.84 -5.33 -8.69
N LEU A 68 5.07 -5.22 -10.00
CA LEU A 68 4.47 -6.08 -11.03
C LEU A 68 5.51 -6.39 -12.11
N GLY A 69 5.66 -7.66 -12.48
CA GLY A 69 6.62 -8.10 -13.51
C GLY A 69 8.04 -7.60 -13.27
N GLY A 70 8.48 -7.61 -12.00
CA GLY A 70 9.80 -7.13 -11.60
C GLY A 70 10.01 -5.61 -11.72
N LYS A 71 8.96 -4.81 -11.98
CA LYS A 71 9.00 -3.34 -12.04
C LYS A 71 8.14 -2.68 -10.94
N LEU A 72 8.48 -1.45 -10.57
CA LEU A 72 7.90 -0.73 -9.43
C LEU A 72 7.07 0.40 -9.97
N TYR A 73 5.76 0.23 -9.96
CA TYR A 73 4.81 1.23 -10.42
C TYR A 73 4.42 2.12 -9.26
N VAL A 74 4.40 3.43 -9.48
CA VAL A 74 4.02 4.45 -8.50
C VAL A 74 2.91 5.31 -9.09
N PHE A 75 1.75 5.32 -8.42
CA PHE A 75 0.53 5.98 -8.87
C PHE A 75 0.12 7.12 -7.93
N GLY A 76 -0.27 8.25 -8.51
CA GLY A 76 -0.81 9.41 -7.81
C GLY A 76 0.13 10.00 -6.76
N GLY A 77 -0.47 10.61 -5.73
CA GLY A 77 0.28 11.16 -4.59
C GLY A 77 1.21 12.32 -4.95
N VAL A 78 0.77 13.24 -5.81
CA VAL A 78 1.65 14.30 -6.31
C VAL A 78 1.84 15.39 -5.25
N GLY A 79 3.09 15.81 -5.06
CA GLY A 79 3.39 17.11 -4.49
C GLY A 79 3.72 18.06 -5.62
N VAL A 80 3.08 19.22 -5.63
CA VAL A 80 3.21 20.33 -6.59
C VAL A 80 2.22 20.26 -7.77
N ASP A 81 1.46 21.36 -7.87
CA ASP A 81 0.38 21.67 -8.81
C ASP A 81 0.94 21.98 -10.21
N ASP A 82 1.58 21.00 -10.83
CA ASP A 82 2.03 21.10 -12.23
C ASP A 82 1.20 20.14 -13.09
N ASP A 83 0.31 20.70 -13.92
CA ASP A 83 -0.60 19.92 -14.77
C ASP A 83 0.15 19.06 -15.81
N ASP A 84 1.42 19.37 -16.08
CA ASP A 84 2.28 18.61 -16.99
C ASP A 84 3.05 17.46 -16.30
N ALA A 85 2.93 17.31 -14.98
CA ALA A 85 3.58 16.24 -14.24
C ALA A 85 2.98 14.85 -14.60
N PRO A 86 3.81 13.80 -14.80
CA PRO A 86 3.28 12.45 -14.96
C PRO A 86 2.52 12.01 -13.71
N TRP A 87 1.25 11.66 -13.87
CA TRP A 87 0.43 11.21 -12.76
C TRP A 87 0.89 9.87 -12.18
N ALA A 88 1.51 9.02 -13.00
CA ALA A 88 2.15 7.78 -12.58
C ALA A 88 3.48 7.55 -13.29
N GLU A 89 4.35 6.75 -12.67
CA GLU A 89 5.67 6.42 -13.19
C GLU A 89 6.06 4.99 -12.78
N VAL A 90 6.91 4.35 -13.59
CA VAL A 90 7.42 3.00 -13.33
C VAL A 90 8.94 3.01 -13.26
N TYR A 91 9.49 2.34 -12.26
CA TYR A 91 10.91 2.08 -12.14
C TYR A 91 11.24 0.67 -12.61
N ASP A 92 12.15 0.60 -13.57
CA ASP A 92 12.75 -0.64 -14.03
C ASP A 92 14.12 -0.82 -13.35
N PRO A 93 14.28 -1.82 -12.46
CA PRO A 93 15.54 -2.05 -11.77
C PRO A 93 16.65 -2.58 -12.70
N ILE A 94 16.33 -3.14 -13.86
CA ILE A 94 17.30 -3.68 -14.82
C ILE A 94 18.01 -2.54 -15.54
N SER A 95 17.23 -1.62 -16.13
CA SER A 95 17.80 -0.41 -16.76
C SER A 95 18.17 0.66 -15.73
N ASN A 96 17.67 0.52 -14.50
CA ASN A 96 17.83 1.49 -13.41
C ASN A 96 17.32 2.89 -13.81
N THR A 97 16.14 2.95 -14.41
CA THR A 97 15.51 4.19 -14.89
C THR A 97 14.03 4.25 -14.53
N TRP A 98 13.52 5.47 -14.45
CA TRP A 98 12.08 5.75 -14.35
C TRP A 98 11.51 6.08 -15.73
N GLU A 99 10.30 5.61 -16.00
CA GLU A 99 9.51 5.94 -17.19
C GLU A 99 8.17 6.54 -16.75
N ALA A 100 7.74 7.61 -17.41
CA ALA A 100 6.41 8.17 -17.19
C ALA A 100 5.33 7.24 -17.79
N LEU A 101 4.24 7.05 -17.07
CA LEU A 101 3.07 6.32 -17.57
C LEU A 101 2.04 7.28 -18.16
N PRO A 102 1.16 6.81 -19.05
CA PRO A 102 0.09 7.64 -19.60
C PRO A 102 -0.82 8.21 -18.52
N GLN A 103 -1.33 9.41 -18.78
CA GLN A 103 -2.26 10.08 -17.87
C GLN A 103 -3.54 9.27 -17.70
N PRO A 104 -4.12 9.21 -16.48
CA PRO A 104 -5.42 8.59 -16.28
C PRO A 104 -6.53 9.45 -16.93
N PRO A 105 -7.75 8.90 -17.08
CA PRO A 105 -8.93 9.69 -17.48
C PRO A 105 -9.19 10.89 -16.57
N GLU A 106 -9.83 11.92 -17.11
CA GLU A 106 -10.12 13.18 -16.41
C GLU A 106 -10.97 13.00 -15.13
N GLY A 107 -10.77 13.89 -14.16
CA GLY A 107 -11.50 13.90 -12.88
C GLY A 107 -10.87 13.05 -11.78
N PHE A 108 -9.63 12.59 -11.97
CA PHE A 108 -8.91 11.80 -10.99
C PHE A 108 -8.10 12.68 -10.03
N GLY A 109 -8.45 12.67 -8.75
CA GLY A 109 -7.79 13.50 -7.74
C GLY A 109 -6.45 12.93 -7.26
N TYR A 110 -5.63 13.78 -6.63
CA TYR A 110 -4.34 13.42 -6.03
C TYR A 110 -4.45 12.58 -4.72
N GLY A 111 -5.63 12.04 -4.39
CA GLY A 111 -5.95 11.42 -3.09
C GLY A 111 -6.38 9.96 -3.16
N PHE A 112 -6.06 9.23 -2.08
CA PHE A 112 -6.37 7.83 -1.76
C PHE A 112 -6.68 6.92 -2.93
N LEU A 113 -5.60 6.51 -3.56
CA LEU A 113 -5.58 5.33 -4.39
C LEU A 113 -5.46 4.12 -3.50
N SER A 114 -6.07 3.04 -3.96
CA SER A 114 -5.67 1.72 -3.54
C SER A 114 -5.34 0.92 -4.77
N ALA A 115 -4.07 0.54 -4.90
CA ALA A 115 -3.54 -0.14 -6.07
C ALA A 115 -3.47 -1.64 -5.77
N SER A 116 -3.81 -2.46 -6.75
CA SER A 116 -3.85 -3.89 -6.56
C SER A 116 -3.47 -4.65 -7.82
N LEU A 117 -2.64 -5.69 -7.67
CA LEU A 117 -2.27 -6.58 -8.76
C LEU A 117 -3.44 -7.48 -9.09
N LYS A 118 -3.83 -7.54 -10.36
CA LYS A 118 -4.67 -8.63 -10.81
C LYS A 118 -3.79 -9.85 -11.08
N ASP A 119 -3.92 -10.88 -10.24
CA ASP A 119 -3.26 -12.17 -10.48
C ASP A 119 -3.91 -12.88 -11.67
N ASP A 120 -3.37 -12.64 -12.87
CA ASP A 120 -3.78 -13.28 -14.12
C ASP A 120 -2.84 -14.45 -14.50
N ASN A 121 -1.99 -14.94 -13.58
CA ASN A 121 -0.90 -15.92 -13.82
C ASN A 121 0.12 -15.51 -14.91
N ASP A 122 0.11 -14.25 -15.35
CA ASP A 122 0.98 -13.73 -16.40
C ASP A 122 1.52 -12.35 -15.97
N GLU A 123 2.78 -12.34 -15.52
CA GLU A 123 3.45 -11.14 -15.03
C GLU A 123 3.59 -10.04 -16.10
N GLU A 124 3.53 -10.39 -17.40
CA GLU A 124 3.61 -9.43 -18.51
C GLU A 124 2.24 -8.84 -18.88
N LYS A 125 1.14 -9.54 -18.55
CA LYS A 125 -0.24 -9.09 -18.83
C LYS A 125 -0.98 -8.54 -17.62
N GLY A 126 -0.34 -8.47 -16.45
CA GLY A 126 -0.98 -8.00 -15.24
C GLY A 126 -1.56 -6.59 -15.37
N SER A 127 -2.61 -6.35 -14.58
CA SER A 127 -3.24 -5.05 -14.48
C SER A 127 -3.19 -4.52 -13.06
N VAL A 128 -3.12 -3.19 -12.92
CA VAL A 128 -3.22 -2.52 -11.63
C VAL A 128 -4.60 -1.90 -11.50
N VAL A 129 -5.38 -2.38 -10.53
CA VAL A 129 -6.72 -1.85 -10.23
C VAL A 129 -6.61 -0.76 -9.18
N LEU A 130 -7.23 0.38 -9.44
CA LEU A 130 -7.24 1.59 -8.62
C LEU A 130 -8.69 2.02 -8.37
N PHE A 131 -9.04 2.32 -7.13
CA PHE A 131 -10.39 2.76 -6.78
C PHE A 131 -10.38 4.21 -6.27
N GLN A 132 -11.28 5.05 -6.79
CA GLN A 132 -11.49 6.41 -6.30
C GLN A 132 -12.89 6.93 -6.63
N HIS A 133 -13.61 7.50 -5.66
CA HIS A 133 -14.94 8.13 -5.83
C HIS A 133 -15.95 7.29 -6.64
N GLY A 134 -16.02 5.97 -6.38
CA GLY A 134 -16.93 5.07 -7.10
C GLY A 134 -16.45 4.63 -8.48
N LYS A 135 -15.27 5.09 -8.92
CA LYS A 135 -14.63 4.70 -10.17
C LYS A 135 -13.59 3.62 -9.92
N VAL A 136 -13.68 2.54 -10.67
CA VAL A 136 -12.68 1.49 -10.79
C VAL A 136 -11.87 1.76 -12.04
N MET A 137 -10.58 2.00 -11.85
CA MET A 137 -9.60 2.22 -12.89
C MET A 137 -8.72 0.99 -13.00
N GLU A 138 -8.44 0.53 -14.20
CA GLU A 138 -7.53 -0.59 -14.45
C GLU A 138 -6.45 -0.12 -15.42
N TYR A 139 -5.20 -0.11 -14.96
CA TYR A 139 -4.04 0.12 -15.81
C TYR A 139 -3.55 -1.22 -16.36
N HIS A 140 -3.61 -1.37 -17.68
CA HIS A 140 -3.15 -2.56 -18.38
C HIS A 140 -1.68 -2.40 -18.74
N VAL A 141 -0.79 -3.19 -18.12
CA VAL A 141 0.66 -3.06 -18.30
C VAL A 141 1.08 -3.35 -19.74
N ALA A 142 0.54 -4.41 -20.35
CA ALA A 142 0.92 -4.84 -21.69
C ALA A 142 0.74 -3.76 -22.76
N ASN A 143 -0.37 -3.02 -22.68
CA ASN A 143 -0.73 -1.99 -23.67
C ASN A 143 -0.44 -0.56 -23.18
N LYS A 144 0.06 -0.42 -21.95
CA LYS A 144 0.25 0.85 -21.25
C LYS A 144 -0.98 1.76 -21.33
N CYS A 145 -2.17 1.23 -21.12
CA CYS A 145 -3.41 2.01 -21.26
C CYS A 145 -4.34 1.85 -20.05
N TRP A 146 -5.31 2.77 -19.95
CA TRP A 146 -6.29 2.82 -18.89
C TRP A 146 -7.65 2.35 -19.38
N SER A 147 -8.36 1.59 -18.54
CA SER A 147 -9.81 1.43 -18.63
C SER A 147 -10.48 1.92 -17.34
N MET A 148 -11.70 2.43 -17.47
CA MET A 148 -12.50 2.94 -16.37
C MET A 148 -13.87 2.26 -16.36
N THR A 149 -14.37 1.96 -15.17
CA THR A 149 -15.75 1.52 -14.94
C THR A 149 -16.30 2.25 -13.72
N GLU A 150 -17.50 2.82 -13.86
CA GLU A 150 -18.21 3.44 -12.74
C GLU A 150 -19.08 2.39 -12.04
N LEU A 151 -19.00 2.33 -10.72
CA LEU A 151 -19.86 1.44 -9.94
C LEU A 151 -21.30 2.00 -9.93
N PRO A 152 -22.32 1.12 -9.88
CA PRO A 152 -23.69 1.55 -9.65
C PRO A 152 -23.80 2.37 -8.35
N ASP A 153 -24.61 3.43 -8.34
CA ASP A 153 -24.79 4.32 -7.18
C ASP A 153 -25.08 3.54 -5.89
N SER A 154 -25.94 2.53 -5.95
CA SER A 154 -26.28 1.70 -4.78
C SER A 154 -25.06 1.01 -4.17
N VAL A 155 -24.10 0.61 -4.99
CA VAL A 155 -22.87 -0.07 -4.57
C VAL A 155 -21.85 0.94 -4.08
N TYR A 156 -21.72 2.07 -4.78
CA TYR A 156 -20.91 3.20 -4.32
C TYR A 156 -21.36 3.67 -2.93
N HIS A 157 -22.66 3.90 -2.73
CA HIS A 157 -23.25 4.26 -1.45
C HIS A 157 -23.02 3.19 -0.39
N ALA A 158 -23.22 1.91 -0.71
CA ALA A 158 -22.93 0.82 0.24
C ALA A 158 -21.45 0.78 0.70
N ILE A 159 -20.51 1.16 -0.17
CA ILE A 159 -19.07 1.16 0.14
C ILE A 159 -18.64 2.48 0.81
N ASN A 160 -19.32 3.58 0.51
CA ASN A 160 -18.93 4.94 0.89
C ASN A 160 -19.71 5.49 2.10
N ASP A 161 -21.02 5.25 2.19
CA ASP A 161 -21.89 5.75 3.27
C ASP A 161 -21.50 5.15 4.64
N ASP A 162 -20.90 3.96 4.64
CA ASP A 162 -20.46 3.28 5.87
C ASP A 162 -18.99 3.55 6.26
N LYS A 163 -18.29 4.50 5.60
CA LYS A 163 -16.83 4.72 5.82
C LYS A 163 -16.00 3.44 5.60
N ILE A 164 -16.51 2.51 4.78
CA ILE A 164 -16.01 1.14 4.65
C ILE A 164 -14.69 1.11 3.88
N LEU A 165 -14.48 2.03 2.93
CA LEU A 165 -13.26 2.07 2.15
C LEU A 165 -12.24 3.08 2.69
N HIS A 166 -11.32 2.62 3.51
CA HIS A 166 -10.27 3.49 4.02
C HIS A 166 -8.86 2.90 3.90
N GLY A 167 -8.65 1.58 3.99
CA GLY A 167 -7.31 0.99 3.95
C GLY A 167 -6.77 0.68 2.54
N PRO A 168 -5.47 0.33 2.43
CA PRO A 168 -4.94 -0.38 1.26
C PRO A 168 -5.76 -1.62 0.93
N THR A 169 -5.92 -1.88 -0.36
CA THR A 169 -6.76 -2.93 -0.94
C THR A 169 -5.89 -3.91 -1.69
N VAL A 170 -6.47 -5.07 -1.90
CA VAL A 170 -5.90 -6.15 -2.72
C VAL A 170 -6.97 -6.56 -3.71
N ALA A 171 -6.63 -6.62 -4.98
CA ALA A 171 -7.44 -7.18 -6.05
C ALA A 171 -6.86 -8.55 -6.37
N ILE A 172 -7.72 -9.51 -6.69
CA ILE A 172 -7.32 -10.86 -7.09
C ILE A 172 -8.34 -11.32 -8.12
N GLY A 173 -7.91 -11.52 -9.36
CA GLY A 173 -8.82 -11.76 -10.48
C GLY A 173 -9.91 -10.68 -10.57
N ARG A 174 -11.16 -11.06 -10.32
CA ARG A 174 -12.34 -10.16 -10.36
C ARG A 174 -12.79 -9.65 -8.99
N MET A 175 -12.05 -9.96 -7.94
CA MET A 175 -12.40 -9.59 -6.58
C MET A 175 -11.52 -8.45 -6.11
N PHE A 176 -12.13 -7.50 -5.40
CA PHE A 176 -11.47 -6.35 -4.80
C PHE A 176 -11.69 -6.37 -3.29
N TYR A 177 -10.64 -6.61 -2.51
CA TYR A 177 -10.65 -6.81 -1.08
C TYR A 177 -10.08 -5.63 -0.30
N TRP A 178 -10.67 -5.32 0.84
CA TRP A 178 -10.11 -4.34 1.77
C TRP A 178 -10.51 -4.64 3.20
N PHE A 179 -9.72 -4.14 4.14
CA PHE A 179 -10.03 -4.22 5.55
C PHE A 179 -10.69 -2.91 6.03
N CYS A 180 -11.83 -3.02 6.71
CA CYS A 180 -12.53 -1.90 7.31
C CYS A 180 -12.25 -1.82 8.81
N MET A 181 -11.57 -0.76 9.24
CA MET A 181 -11.25 -0.51 10.65
C MET A 181 -12.46 -0.26 11.54
N VAL A 182 -13.54 0.32 10.98
CA VAL A 182 -14.74 0.65 11.77
C VAL A 182 -15.51 -0.62 12.14
N THR A 183 -15.59 -1.56 11.19
CA THR A 183 -16.31 -2.82 11.38
C THR A 183 -15.41 -3.97 11.83
N CYS A 184 -14.09 -3.76 11.81
CA CYS A 184 -13.05 -4.79 11.97
C CYS A 184 -13.29 -6.00 11.07
N ARG A 185 -13.74 -5.79 9.83
CA ARG A 185 -14.10 -6.86 8.89
C ARG A 185 -13.37 -6.72 7.57
N LEU A 186 -13.12 -7.86 6.95
CA LEU A 186 -12.67 -7.93 5.57
C LEU A 186 -13.88 -7.85 4.66
N HIS A 187 -13.78 -7.04 3.63
CA HIS A 187 -14.79 -6.92 2.58
C HIS A 187 -14.19 -7.32 1.25
N GLY A 188 -15.03 -7.81 0.34
CA GLY A 188 -14.67 -8.19 -1.01
C GLY A 188 -15.78 -7.80 -1.98
N LEU A 189 -15.47 -6.97 -2.97
CA LEU A 189 -16.38 -6.60 -4.05
C LEU A 189 -16.04 -7.41 -5.29
N HIS A 190 -17.01 -8.10 -5.86
CA HIS A 190 -16.86 -8.67 -7.19
C HIS A 190 -17.07 -7.59 -8.24
N LEU A 191 -16.07 -7.29 -9.06
CA LEU A 191 -16.07 -6.15 -9.97
C LEU A 191 -17.14 -6.26 -11.08
N ASP A 192 -17.38 -7.44 -11.65
CA ASP A 192 -18.38 -7.57 -12.72
C ASP A 192 -19.83 -7.63 -12.22
N THR A 193 -20.07 -8.35 -11.12
CA THR A 193 -21.43 -8.57 -10.58
C THR A 193 -21.84 -7.49 -9.59
N HIS A 194 -20.89 -6.68 -9.15
CA HIS A 194 -21.00 -5.67 -8.10
C HIS A 194 -21.55 -6.22 -6.77
N ILE A 195 -21.37 -7.52 -6.51
CA ILE A 195 -21.77 -8.14 -5.25
C ILE A 195 -20.72 -7.83 -4.18
N LEU A 196 -21.17 -7.18 -3.11
CA LEU A 196 -20.37 -6.97 -1.90
C LEU A 196 -20.45 -8.21 -0.99
N HIS A 197 -19.29 -8.69 -0.58
CA HIS A 197 -19.10 -9.75 0.40
C HIS A 197 -18.45 -9.16 1.64
N THR A 198 -18.88 -9.62 2.81
CA THR A 198 -18.30 -9.24 4.09
C THR A 198 -17.88 -10.49 4.85
N SER A 199 -16.77 -10.43 5.58
CA SER A 199 -16.33 -11.55 6.40
C SER A 199 -17.38 -11.93 7.42
N ASP A 200 -17.48 -13.22 7.72
CA ASP A 200 -18.36 -13.77 8.74
C ASP A 200 -17.88 -13.44 10.15
N VAL A 201 -16.57 -13.43 10.36
CA VAL A 201 -15.91 -13.03 11.60
C VAL A 201 -15.37 -11.60 11.57
N MET A 202 -15.22 -11.02 12.76
CA MET A 202 -14.39 -9.82 12.95
C MET A 202 -12.93 -10.24 13.10
N ILE A 203 -12.04 -9.53 12.45
CA ILE A 203 -10.60 -9.68 12.63
C ILE A 203 -10.21 -8.76 13.78
N ASP A 204 -10.01 -9.34 14.96
CA ASP A 204 -9.65 -8.61 16.16
C ASP A 204 -8.22 -8.05 16.02
N ILE A 205 -8.11 -6.73 16.04
CA ILE A 205 -6.83 -6.03 16.11
C ILE A 205 -6.66 -5.63 17.56
N PRO A 206 -5.56 -6.06 18.24
CA PRO A 206 -5.29 -5.69 19.63
C PRO A 206 -5.56 -4.21 19.86
N SER A 207 -6.51 -3.94 20.75
CA SER A 207 -7.35 -2.73 20.80
C SER A 207 -6.65 -1.47 21.32
N ILE A 208 -5.41 -1.21 20.94
CA ILE A 208 -4.71 0.01 21.31
C ILE A 208 -4.82 0.98 20.12
N LEU A 209 -5.76 1.93 20.28
CA LEU A 209 -5.92 3.19 19.54
C LEU A 209 -6.86 3.17 18.32
N CYS A 210 -8.16 3.14 18.60
CA CYS A 210 -9.11 3.98 17.88
C CYS A 210 -8.64 5.45 17.97
N GLY A 211 -8.05 5.99 16.90
CA GLY A 211 -7.57 7.38 16.84
C GLY A 211 -6.28 7.60 16.05
N CYS A 212 -5.63 6.53 15.58
CA CYS A 212 -4.45 6.64 14.71
C CYS A 212 -4.85 7.10 13.30
N ASP A 213 -4.14 8.06 12.73
CA ASP A 213 -4.23 8.47 11.31
C ASP A 213 -3.82 7.34 10.33
N TYR A 214 -3.41 6.17 10.84
CA TYR A 214 -2.76 5.09 10.08
C TYR A 214 -3.64 3.86 10.00
N LYS A 215 -3.74 3.33 8.78
CA LYS A 215 -4.67 2.25 8.43
C LYS A 215 -3.86 0.97 8.23
N PRO A 216 -4.35 -0.20 8.69
CA PRO A 216 -3.65 -1.46 8.49
C PRO A 216 -3.46 -1.75 7.00
N MET A 217 -2.30 -2.30 6.64
CA MET A 217 -2.00 -2.72 5.28
C MET A 217 -2.47 -4.16 5.06
N LEU A 218 -3.40 -4.34 4.13
CA LEU A 218 -3.79 -5.65 3.65
C LEU A 218 -2.82 -6.10 2.54
N GLY A 219 -2.37 -7.34 2.58
CA GLY A 219 -1.55 -7.95 1.53
C GLY A 219 -1.96 -9.38 1.20
N TYR A 220 -1.52 -9.87 0.05
CA TYR A 220 -1.82 -11.19 -0.49
C TYR A 220 -0.56 -12.04 -0.58
N LEU A 221 -0.66 -13.31 -0.19
CA LEU A 221 0.45 -14.26 -0.16
C LEU A 221 0.32 -15.38 -1.22
N GLY A 222 -0.72 -15.34 -2.07
CA GLY A 222 -1.02 -16.41 -3.01
C GLY A 222 -2.05 -17.42 -2.49
N GLY A 223 -2.74 -18.08 -3.41
CA GLY A 223 -3.85 -18.99 -3.12
C GLY A 223 -4.97 -18.29 -2.37
N HIS A 224 -5.25 -18.75 -1.15
CA HIS A 224 -6.29 -18.19 -0.28
C HIS A 224 -5.71 -17.37 0.88
N LYS A 225 -4.40 -17.08 0.88
CA LYS A 225 -3.70 -16.54 2.05
C LYS A 225 -3.48 -15.03 1.95
N PHE A 226 -3.76 -14.34 3.04
CA PHE A 226 -3.60 -12.91 3.20
C PHE A 226 -2.83 -12.59 4.48
N PHE A 227 -2.34 -11.35 4.56
CA PHE A 227 -1.85 -10.79 5.80
C PHE A 227 -2.39 -9.38 6.04
N LEU A 228 -2.45 -8.98 7.30
CA LEU A 228 -2.75 -7.63 7.74
C LEU A 228 -1.57 -7.14 8.61
N LEU A 229 -0.93 -6.05 8.20
CA LEU A 229 0.06 -5.36 9.01
C LEU A 229 -0.59 -4.15 9.68
N HIS A 230 -0.46 -4.05 11.00
CA HIS A 230 -0.92 -2.91 11.77
C HIS A 230 0.23 -2.31 12.57
N GLU A 231 0.44 -1.00 12.41
CA GLU A 231 1.41 -0.24 13.16
C GLU A 231 0.76 0.31 14.44
N ASP A 232 1.18 -0.17 15.60
CA ASP A 232 0.83 0.43 16.90
C ASP A 232 1.87 1.50 17.24
N TYR A 233 1.46 2.75 17.01
CA TYR A 233 2.28 3.92 17.31
C TYR A 233 1.88 4.49 18.67
N ASP A 234 2.78 4.37 19.65
CA ASP A 234 2.60 4.91 21.01
C ASP A 234 2.68 6.45 21.02
N ARG A 235 1.65 7.12 20.49
CA ARG A 235 1.51 8.58 20.53
C ARG A 235 1.00 9.07 21.89
N TYR A 236 0.45 8.18 22.72
CA TYR A 236 -0.37 8.56 23.87
C TYR A 236 0.23 8.27 25.24
N LYS A 237 1.28 7.44 25.39
CA LYS A 237 1.89 7.24 26.72
C LYS A 237 3.16 8.02 26.98
N THR A 238 3.92 8.43 25.96
CA THR A 238 5.14 9.22 26.20
C THR A 238 5.35 10.33 25.17
N ARG A 239 5.49 11.58 25.63
CA ARG A 239 5.88 12.74 24.79
C ARG A 239 7.28 12.64 24.16
N LYS A 240 7.94 11.49 24.25
CA LYS A 240 9.29 11.24 23.71
C LYS A 240 9.18 10.29 22.53
N ARG A 241 9.67 10.72 21.36
CA ARG A 241 9.93 9.82 20.22
C ARG A 241 10.98 8.79 20.65
N THR A 242 10.56 7.59 20.99
CA THR A 242 11.47 6.48 21.35
C THR A 242 12.18 5.90 20.13
N GLY A 243 11.74 6.23 18.92
CA GLY A 243 12.33 5.72 17.66
C GLY A 243 12.07 4.23 17.45
N THR A 244 11.14 3.64 18.20
CA THR A 244 10.70 2.25 18.11
C THR A 244 9.22 2.19 17.83
N THR A 245 8.81 1.32 16.93
CA THR A 245 7.43 1.09 16.48
C THR A 245 7.08 -0.38 16.71
N LEU A 246 5.86 -0.66 17.21
CA LEU A 246 5.33 -2.01 17.30
C LEU A 246 4.51 -2.31 16.04
N ILE A 247 4.76 -3.46 15.41
CA ILE A 247 4.01 -3.94 14.24
C ILE A 247 3.36 -5.26 14.60
N HIS A 248 2.05 -5.34 14.40
CA HIS A 248 1.29 -6.57 14.45
C HIS A 248 1.11 -7.12 13.02
N CYS A 249 1.41 -8.39 12.82
CA CYS A 249 1.20 -9.11 11.58
C CYS A 249 0.21 -10.25 11.84
N LEU A 250 -0.95 -10.16 11.22
CA LEU A 250 -1.96 -11.22 11.23
C LEU A 250 -1.92 -11.92 9.88
N LYS A 251 -1.93 -13.24 9.88
CA LYS A 251 -2.02 -14.06 8.69
C LYS A 251 -3.31 -14.86 8.74
N PHE A 252 -4.07 -14.85 7.67
CA PHE A 252 -5.37 -15.52 7.61
C PHE A 252 -5.64 -16.08 6.22
N SER A 253 -6.51 -17.08 6.14
CA SER A 253 -7.07 -17.57 4.89
C SER A 253 -8.44 -16.95 4.63
N VAL A 254 -8.79 -16.78 3.35
CA VAL A 254 -10.05 -16.22 2.89
C VAL A 254 -10.66 -17.12 1.82
N ASP A 255 -11.86 -17.62 2.09
CA ASP A 255 -12.63 -18.44 1.16
C ASP A 255 -13.93 -17.75 0.75
N LEU A 256 -14.20 -17.72 -0.56
CA LEU A 256 -15.42 -17.12 -1.09
C LEU A 256 -16.57 -18.13 -1.02
N VAL A 257 -17.53 -17.89 -0.13
CA VAL A 257 -18.72 -18.73 -0.04
C VAL A 257 -19.81 -18.18 -0.98
N ALA A 258 -19.74 -18.59 -2.25
CA ALA A 258 -20.57 -18.07 -3.34
C ALA A 258 -22.09 -18.08 -3.05
N ARG A 259 -22.57 -19.02 -2.23
CA ARG A 259 -24.00 -19.14 -1.89
C ARG A 259 -24.50 -18.16 -0.82
N LYS A 260 -23.61 -17.52 -0.05
CA LYS A 260 -23.99 -16.79 1.18
C LYS A 260 -23.56 -15.33 1.25
N LYS A 261 -22.99 -14.78 0.16
CA LYS A 261 -22.47 -13.39 0.11
C LYS A 261 -21.55 -13.01 1.29
N TRP A 262 -20.86 -13.99 1.86
CA TRP A 262 -19.87 -13.75 2.91
C TRP A 262 -18.51 -14.30 2.53
N LEU A 263 -17.48 -13.80 3.20
CA LEU A 263 -16.12 -14.34 3.15
C LEU A 263 -15.92 -15.19 4.41
N ASP A 264 -15.52 -16.44 4.23
CA ASP A 264 -15.08 -17.27 5.35
C ASP A 264 -13.62 -16.92 5.64
N VAL A 265 -13.35 -16.38 6.83
CA VAL A 265 -12.03 -15.91 7.22
C VAL A 265 -11.52 -16.70 8.41
N SER A 266 -10.37 -17.36 8.25
CA SER A 266 -9.75 -18.16 9.30
C SER A 266 -8.36 -17.63 9.65
N LEU A 267 -8.15 -17.23 10.91
CA LEU A 267 -6.85 -16.76 11.40
C LEU A 267 -5.86 -17.94 11.48
N GLU A 268 -4.75 -17.86 10.74
CA GLU A 268 -3.69 -18.88 10.75
C GLU A 268 -2.62 -18.59 11.81
N SER A 269 -2.22 -17.31 11.94
CA SER A 269 -1.20 -16.90 12.91
C SER A 269 -1.26 -15.41 13.21
N SER A 270 -0.78 -15.02 14.39
CA SER A 270 -0.59 -13.61 14.77
C SER A 270 0.77 -13.45 15.44
N GLN A 271 1.55 -12.48 14.98
CA GLN A 271 2.87 -12.18 15.52
C GLN A 271 3.08 -10.67 15.65
N SER A 272 3.81 -10.25 16.68
CA SER A 272 4.12 -8.83 16.90
C SER A 272 5.63 -8.62 16.91
N PHE A 273 6.09 -7.52 16.33
CA PHE A 273 7.49 -7.18 16.16
C PHE A 273 7.77 -5.76 16.63
N VAL A 274 8.84 -5.57 17.41
CA VAL A 274 9.33 -4.22 17.73
C VAL A 274 10.42 -3.87 16.74
N ILE A 275 10.21 -2.83 15.94
CA ILE A 275 11.18 -2.35 14.98
C ILE A 275 11.73 -0.99 15.39
N LYS A 276 13.02 -0.75 15.13
CA LYS A 276 13.63 0.59 15.21
C LYS A 276 13.59 1.21 13.82
N ALA A 277 12.59 2.05 13.56
CA ALA A 277 12.44 2.75 12.30
C ALA A 277 12.60 4.27 12.49
N PRO A 278 13.49 4.94 11.72
CA PRO A 278 13.60 6.40 11.73
C PRO A 278 12.44 7.10 11.00
N TYR A 279 11.59 6.34 10.31
CA TYR A 279 10.49 6.81 9.45
C TYR A 279 9.23 5.96 9.66
N MET A 280 8.06 6.52 9.35
CA MET A 280 6.75 5.89 9.56
C MET A 280 6.46 4.88 8.44
N MET A 281 5.79 3.76 8.75
CA MET A 281 5.69 2.60 7.86
C MET A 281 4.72 2.79 6.68
N ASN A 282 3.93 3.86 6.67
CA ASN A 282 3.01 4.19 5.57
C ASN A 282 3.62 5.14 4.52
N ASP A 283 4.89 5.54 4.65
CA ASP A 283 5.63 6.16 3.56
C ASP A 283 6.09 5.07 2.57
N CYS A 284 5.16 4.54 1.76
CA CYS A 284 5.39 3.69 0.59
C CYS A 284 6.45 2.57 0.77
N PHE A 285 6.15 1.60 1.63
CA PHE A 285 6.90 0.36 1.69
C PHE A 285 6.32 -0.63 0.68
N VAL A 286 7.13 -1.08 -0.26
CA VAL A 286 6.79 -2.19 -1.15
C VAL A 286 7.87 -3.26 -1.00
N MET A 287 7.44 -4.48 -0.66
CA MET A 287 8.28 -5.68 -0.67
C MET A 287 8.41 -6.24 -2.08
#